data_AF-A0A6A3WLR3-F1
#
_entry.id   AF-A0A6A3WLR3-F1
#
_cell.length_a   1.000
_cell.length_b   1.000
_cell.length_c   1.000
_cell.angle_alpha   90.00
_cell.angle_beta   90.00
_cell.angle_gamma   90.00
#
_symmetry.space_group_name_H-M   'P 1'
#
loop_
_entity.id
_entity.type
_entity.pdbx_description
1 polymer ?
#
loop_
_entity_poly.entity_id
_entity_poly.type
_entity_poly.pdbx_seq_one_letter_code
_entity_poly.pdbx_strand_id
1 'polypeptide(L)'
;MEGQLEAIEAVSSRRPSNSTSPRTSSWKRLEKNWSQLQVGHHGSYSVERLELLHEYCQATSFRRVLLVCLLTPAPALLVAVVLECLPLRSPSEGWADNWLFWIRVGVMLMFIIPVGAWQLNLFVPDHNISKYQQFNANLLVCVAQLGTFIIAAMIVGFPVPFMWQLGAITIGIYIPVLTRLIYGPALFTKGSILQQHHKKFQDCFAINLTLTGVYPFCRVLYDLLPPVSQGVVVIILPIWKFGAKRFAVRMARQAEDFIPELVAFSVDFFGSLFISFSHLGVDFTFHFQWLEE
;
A
#
# COMPACT_ATOMS: atom_id res chain seq x y z
N MET A 1 52.95 51.46 37.74
CA MET A 1 51.78 52.10 37.09
C MET A 1 50.80 51.00 36.70
N GLU A 2 50.34 50.29 37.73
CA GLU A 2 49.58 49.04 37.70
C GLU A 2 48.06 49.27 37.51
N GLY A 3 47.63 50.47 37.13
CA GLY A 3 46.23 50.82 36.91
C GLY A 3 45.75 50.75 35.46
N GLN A 4 46.55 50.21 34.54
CA GLN A 4 46.21 50.09 33.10
C GLN A 4 46.17 48.65 32.59
N LEU A 5 46.56 47.65 33.41
CA LEU A 5 46.49 46.24 33.03
C LEU A 5 45.15 45.57 33.39
N GLU A 6 44.41 46.07 34.38
CA GLU A 6 43.09 45.53 34.76
C GLU A 6 41.96 45.92 33.78
N ALA A 7 42.18 46.90 32.90
CA ALA A 7 41.18 47.32 31.91
C ALA A 7 41.13 46.43 30.65
N ILE A 8 42.16 45.62 30.41
CA ILE A 8 42.24 44.75 29.22
C ILE A 8 41.70 43.34 29.50
N GLU A 9 41.69 42.92 30.77
CA GLU A 9 41.18 41.59 31.15
C GLU A 9 39.63 41.54 31.30
N ALA A 10 38.96 42.70 31.38
CA ALA A 10 37.50 42.78 31.45
C ALA A 10 36.78 42.67 30.08
N VAL A 11 37.50 42.68 28.95
CA VAL A 11 36.91 42.60 27.60
C VAL A 11 36.91 41.18 27.02
N SER A 12 37.60 40.23 27.66
CA SER A 12 37.74 38.84 27.18
C SER A 12 36.76 37.84 27.80
N SER A 13 35.61 38.27 28.31
CA SER A 13 34.57 37.37 28.87
C SER A 13 33.24 37.35 28.11
N ARG A 14 33.19 37.85 26.86
CA ARG A 14 32.02 37.59 26.00
C ARG A 14 32.09 36.18 25.42
N ARG A 15 31.55 35.22 26.17
CA ARG A 15 31.03 33.98 25.57
C ARG A 15 30.16 34.36 24.36
N PRO A 16 30.32 33.73 23.18
CA PRO A 16 29.28 33.82 22.18
C PRO A 16 28.04 33.17 22.79
N SER A 17 27.03 33.99 23.09
CA SER A 17 25.69 33.49 23.36
C SER A 17 25.23 32.80 22.09
N ASN A 18 25.38 31.47 22.04
CA ASN A 18 24.66 30.62 21.11
C ASN A 18 23.16 30.70 21.45
N SER A 19 22.57 31.86 21.14
CA SER A 19 21.14 32.03 20.99
C SER A 19 20.76 31.48 19.62
N THR A 20 20.96 30.17 19.42
CA THR A 20 20.19 29.47 18.40
C THR A 20 18.74 29.64 18.80
N SER A 21 18.04 30.56 18.13
CA SER A 21 16.65 30.84 18.43
C SER A 21 15.87 29.52 18.39
N PRO A 22 14.94 29.27 19.33
CA PRO A 22 14.14 28.05 19.34
C PRO A 22 13.40 27.83 18.01
N ARG A 23 13.18 28.90 17.25
CA ARG A 23 12.64 28.87 15.89
C ARG A 23 13.60 28.23 14.89
N THR A 24 14.89 28.59 14.87
CA THR A 24 15.89 27.98 13.97
C THR A 24 16.18 26.51 14.27
N SER A 25 16.16 26.09 15.54
CA SER A 25 16.30 24.69 15.92
C SER A 25 15.05 23.88 15.58
N SER A 26 13.86 24.48 15.69
CA SER A 26 12.58 23.88 15.27
C SER A 26 12.48 23.75 13.75
N TRP A 27 12.92 24.75 12.99
CA TRP A 27 13.00 24.68 11.52
C TRP A 27 13.98 23.60 11.06
N LYS A 28 15.18 23.53 11.65
CA LYS A 28 16.12 22.43 11.36
C LYS A 28 15.58 21.06 11.76
N ARG A 29 14.83 20.97 12.87
CA ARG A 29 14.12 19.73 13.25
C ARG A 29 13.00 19.38 12.29
N LEU A 30 12.23 20.36 11.82
CA LEU A 30 11.17 20.18 10.84
C LEU A 30 11.75 19.75 9.50
N GLU A 31 12.80 20.40 9.04
CA GLU A 31 13.54 20.06 7.81
C GLU A 31 14.15 18.67 7.90
N LYS A 32 14.79 18.32 9.03
CA LYS A 32 15.30 16.98 9.28
C LYS A 32 14.19 15.93 9.35
N ASN A 33 13.07 16.23 10.00
CA ASN A 33 11.92 15.34 10.05
C ASN A 33 11.28 15.19 8.65
N TRP A 34 11.23 16.27 7.88
CA TRP A 34 10.67 16.33 6.53
C TRP A 34 11.54 15.53 5.54
N SER A 35 12.86 15.68 5.59
CA SER A 35 13.79 14.88 4.80
C SER A 35 13.78 13.41 5.24
N GLN A 36 13.59 13.13 6.52
CA GLN A 36 13.37 11.76 7.01
C GLN A 36 12.03 11.15 6.58
N LEU A 37 11.01 11.97 6.32
CA LEU A 37 9.69 11.55 5.84
C LEU A 37 9.63 11.36 4.32
N GLN A 38 10.63 11.84 3.57
CA GLN A 38 10.76 11.52 2.16
C GLN A 38 11.17 10.05 2.04
N VAL A 39 10.14 9.22 1.87
CA VAL A 39 10.23 7.77 1.64
C VAL A 39 11.22 7.45 0.51
N GLY A 40 11.28 8.29 -0.53
CA GLY A 40 12.23 8.15 -1.64
C GLY A 40 13.71 8.33 -1.28
N HIS A 41 14.05 8.86 -0.10
CA HIS A 41 15.43 8.98 0.40
C HIS A 41 15.83 7.83 1.34
N HIS A 42 14.85 7.01 1.77
CA HIS A 42 15.05 5.88 2.69
C HIS A 42 14.82 4.52 2.04
N GLY A 43 14.29 4.48 0.81
CA GLY A 43 14.46 3.34 -0.07
C GLY A 43 15.94 3.28 -0.43
N SER A 44 16.71 2.51 0.33
CA SER A 44 18.05 2.11 -0.08
C SER A 44 17.86 1.20 -1.29
N TYR A 45 17.72 1.78 -2.49
CA TYR A 45 17.87 1.02 -3.71
C TYR A 45 19.20 0.30 -3.58
N SER A 46 19.17 -1.04 -3.58
CA SER A 46 20.42 -1.80 -3.55
C SER A 46 21.32 -1.25 -4.65
N VAL A 47 22.52 -0.79 -4.28
CA VAL A 47 23.48 -0.18 -5.23
C VAL A 47 23.72 -1.14 -6.40
N GLU A 48 23.78 -2.42 -6.10
CA GLU A 48 23.86 -3.53 -7.06
C GLU A 48 22.72 -3.50 -8.09
N ARG A 49 21.47 -3.24 -7.68
CA ARG A 49 20.33 -3.14 -8.61
C ARG A 49 20.34 -1.87 -9.44
N LEU A 50 20.83 -0.76 -8.88
CA LEU A 50 20.98 0.48 -9.63
C LEU A 50 22.09 0.36 -10.68
N GLU A 51 23.20 -0.30 -10.33
CA GLU A 51 24.28 -0.66 -11.25
C GLU A 51 23.77 -1.58 -12.35
N LEU A 52 23.02 -2.65 -12.02
CA LEU A 52 22.40 -3.53 -13.01
C LEU A 52 21.41 -2.82 -13.92
N LEU A 53 20.60 -1.89 -13.39
CA LEU A 53 19.69 -1.07 -14.20
C LEU A 53 20.48 -0.12 -15.12
N HIS A 54 21.56 0.46 -14.62
CA HIS A 54 22.43 1.35 -15.38
C HIS A 54 23.11 0.60 -16.53
N GLU A 55 23.70 -0.57 -16.25
CA GLU A 55 24.26 -1.47 -17.25
C GLU A 55 23.22 -1.89 -18.27
N TYR A 56 22.02 -2.26 -17.83
CA TYR A 56 20.90 -2.59 -18.72
C TYR A 56 20.53 -1.39 -19.62
N CYS A 57 20.46 -0.18 -19.08
CA CYS A 57 20.15 1.01 -19.88
C CYS A 57 21.25 1.36 -20.89
N GLN A 58 22.52 1.10 -20.56
CA GLN A 58 23.65 1.32 -21.48
C GLN A 58 23.71 0.25 -22.58
N ALA A 59 23.47 -1.02 -22.24
CA ALA A 59 23.55 -2.14 -23.19
C ALA A 59 22.32 -2.25 -24.10
N THR A 60 21.19 -1.62 -23.72
CA THR A 60 19.89 -1.86 -24.35
C THR A 60 19.35 -0.61 -25.02
N SER A 61 18.88 -0.71 -26.26
CA SER A 61 18.33 0.45 -26.99
C SER A 61 17.12 1.06 -26.28
N PHE A 62 17.00 2.39 -26.32
CA PHE A 62 15.88 3.15 -25.73
C PHE A 62 14.50 2.63 -26.16
N ARG A 63 14.37 2.19 -27.43
CA ARG A 63 13.13 1.59 -27.95
C ARG A 63 12.73 0.32 -27.21
N ARG A 64 13.70 -0.54 -26.86
CA ARG A 64 13.44 -1.76 -26.11
C ARG A 64 13.04 -1.45 -24.67
N VAL A 65 13.66 -0.46 -24.03
CA VAL A 65 13.25 0.01 -22.71
C VAL A 65 11.81 0.54 -22.73
N LEU A 66 11.50 1.43 -23.68
CA LEU A 66 10.17 1.99 -23.86
C LEU A 66 9.12 0.89 -24.11
N LEU A 67 9.42 -0.06 -25.00
CA LEU A 67 8.55 -1.20 -25.28
C LEU A 67 8.32 -2.05 -24.03
N VAL A 68 9.36 -2.35 -23.25
CA VAL A 68 9.20 -3.10 -21.99
C VAL A 68 8.28 -2.34 -21.02
N CYS A 69 8.49 -1.04 -20.83
CA CYS A 69 7.64 -0.23 -19.94
C CYS A 69 6.18 -0.17 -20.39
N LEU A 70 5.91 -0.16 -21.70
CA LEU A 70 4.55 -0.10 -22.25
C LEU A 70 3.87 -1.46 -22.31
N LEU A 71 4.60 -2.51 -22.71
CA LEU A 71 4.05 -3.87 -22.87
C LEU A 71 3.90 -4.59 -21.54
N THR A 72 4.67 -4.24 -20.49
CA THR A 72 4.55 -4.88 -19.17
C THR A 72 3.15 -4.69 -18.55
N PRO A 73 2.57 -3.47 -18.50
CA PRO A 73 1.22 -3.28 -17.97
C PRO A 73 0.11 -3.60 -18.97
N ALA A 74 0.39 -3.63 -20.29
CA ALA A 74 -0.64 -3.76 -21.32
C ALA A 74 -1.55 -4.99 -21.19
N PRO A 75 -1.07 -6.21 -20.88
CA PRO A 75 -1.94 -7.36 -20.66
C PRO A 75 -2.91 -7.17 -19.49
N ALA A 76 -2.43 -6.60 -18.38
CA ALA A 76 -3.27 -6.33 -17.22
C ALA A 76 -4.33 -5.26 -17.53
N LEU A 77 -3.95 -4.20 -18.25
CA LEU A 77 -4.87 -3.15 -18.69
C LEU A 77 -5.91 -3.69 -19.67
N LEU A 78 -5.52 -4.54 -20.61
CA LEU A 78 -6.45 -5.15 -21.56
C LEU A 78 -7.48 -6.03 -20.83
N VAL A 79 -7.03 -6.87 -19.89
CA VAL A 79 -7.93 -7.67 -19.06
C VAL A 79 -8.86 -6.77 -18.27
N ALA A 80 -8.35 -5.71 -17.64
CA ALA A 80 -9.18 -4.75 -16.91
C ALA A 80 -10.26 -4.13 -17.81
N VAL A 81 -9.90 -3.65 -19.00
CA VAL A 81 -10.86 -3.09 -19.97
C VAL A 81 -11.91 -4.13 -20.37
N VAL A 82 -11.50 -5.35 -20.72
CA VAL A 82 -12.44 -6.43 -21.07
C VAL A 82 -13.42 -6.71 -19.92
N LEU A 83 -12.93 -6.73 -18.68
CA LEU A 83 -13.77 -6.95 -17.51
C LEU A 83 -14.70 -5.76 -17.22
N GLU A 84 -14.31 -4.53 -17.51
CA GLU A 84 -15.17 -3.34 -17.41
C GLU A 84 -16.25 -3.30 -18.50
N CYS A 85 -15.98 -3.89 -19.67
CA CYS A 85 -16.95 -3.97 -20.76
C CYS A 85 -18.04 -5.03 -20.53
N LEU A 86 -17.95 -5.85 -19.48
CA LEU A 86 -18.97 -6.84 -19.15
C LEU A 86 -20.23 -6.14 -18.59
N PRO A 87 -21.41 -6.36 -19.19
CA PRO A 87 -22.63 -5.69 -18.76
C PRO A 87 -23.05 -6.19 -17.37
N LEU A 88 -22.94 -5.33 -16.37
CA LEU A 88 -23.46 -5.57 -15.02
C LEU A 88 -24.92 -5.15 -14.95
N ARG A 89 -25.72 -5.89 -14.18
CA ARG A 89 -27.12 -5.52 -13.92
C ARG A 89 -27.20 -4.56 -12.75
N SER A 90 -28.40 -4.03 -12.47
CA SER A 90 -28.54 -3.16 -11.33
C SER A 90 -28.27 -3.92 -10.03
N PRO A 91 -27.59 -3.27 -9.10
CA PRO A 91 -27.38 -3.75 -7.76
C PRO A 91 -28.58 -4.22 -6.97
N SER A 92 -29.71 -3.56 -7.16
CA SER A 92 -30.99 -3.90 -6.55
C SER A 92 -31.52 -5.28 -6.96
N GLU A 93 -31.08 -5.85 -8.07
CA GLU A 93 -31.44 -7.22 -8.48
C GLU A 93 -30.77 -8.30 -7.61
N GLY A 94 -29.79 -7.94 -6.77
CA GLY A 94 -29.19 -8.87 -5.83
C GLY A 94 -28.09 -9.74 -6.43
N TRP A 95 -27.46 -10.55 -5.55
CA TRP A 95 -26.19 -11.21 -5.84
C TRP A 95 -26.31 -12.37 -6.84
N ALA A 96 -27.47 -13.03 -6.89
CA ALA A 96 -27.71 -14.18 -7.76
C ALA A 96 -27.88 -13.75 -9.23
N ASP A 97 -28.62 -12.67 -9.47
CA ASP A 97 -28.88 -12.14 -10.81
C ASP A 97 -27.65 -11.46 -11.44
N ASN A 98 -26.72 -11.01 -10.60
CA ASN A 98 -25.45 -10.41 -10.99
C ASN A 98 -24.30 -11.43 -11.10
N TRP A 99 -24.54 -12.60 -11.69
CA TRP A 99 -23.52 -13.64 -11.86
C TRP A 99 -22.25 -13.17 -12.61
N LEU A 100 -22.39 -12.20 -13.53
CA LEU A 100 -21.28 -11.64 -14.30
C LEU A 100 -20.31 -10.82 -13.42
N PHE A 101 -20.82 -10.22 -12.33
CA PHE A 101 -19.99 -9.58 -11.31
C PHE A 101 -19.03 -10.60 -10.67
N TRP A 102 -19.54 -11.79 -10.33
CA TRP A 102 -18.73 -12.85 -9.72
C TRP A 102 -17.67 -13.40 -10.68
N ILE A 103 -17.97 -13.46 -11.98
CA ILE A 103 -16.95 -13.80 -13.00
C ILE A 103 -15.85 -12.74 -13.01
N ARG A 104 -16.21 -11.46 -13.04
CA ARG A 104 -15.24 -10.37 -13.01
C ARG A 104 -14.35 -10.44 -11.77
N VAL A 105 -14.94 -10.59 -10.59
CA VAL A 105 -14.20 -10.73 -9.32
C VAL A 105 -13.33 -11.99 -9.35
N GLY A 106 -13.85 -13.12 -9.82
CA GLY A 106 -13.11 -14.37 -9.95
C GLY A 106 -11.86 -14.23 -10.84
N VAL A 107 -11.99 -13.60 -12.01
CA VAL A 107 -10.87 -13.34 -12.91
C VAL A 107 -9.85 -12.41 -12.22
N MET A 108 -10.29 -11.33 -11.57
CA MET A 108 -9.38 -10.45 -10.82
C MET A 108 -8.60 -11.22 -9.75
N LEU A 109 -9.25 -12.09 -8.99
CA LEU A 109 -8.62 -12.92 -7.97
C LEU A 109 -7.57 -13.87 -8.56
N MET A 110 -7.81 -14.44 -9.74
CA MET A 110 -6.83 -15.29 -10.45
C MET A 110 -5.54 -14.55 -10.84
N PHE A 111 -5.57 -13.22 -10.96
CA PHE A 111 -4.35 -12.43 -11.16
C PHE A 111 -3.74 -11.98 -9.83
N ILE A 112 -4.54 -11.49 -8.89
CA ILE A 112 -4.05 -10.92 -7.62
C ILE A 112 -3.36 -11.97 -6.75
N ILE A 113 -3.96 -13.14 -6.58
CA ILE A 113 -3.46 -14.17 -5.65
C ILE A 113 -2.10 -14.73 -6.09
N PRO A 114 -1.89 -15.13 -7.36
CA PRO A 114 -0.57 -15.58 -7.81
C PRO A 114 0.51 -14.50 -7.75
N VAL A 115 0.17 -13.22 -7.98
CA VAL A 115 1.12 -12.11 -7.82
C VAL A 115 1.57 -11.98 -6.37
N GLY A 116 0.63 -12.07 -5.41
CA GLY A 116 0.97 -12.08 -3.98
C GLY A 116 1.83 -13.29 -3.57
N ALA A 117 1.53 -14.48 -4.12
CA ALA A 117 2.34 -15.67 -3.91
C ALA A 117 3.74 -15.54 -4.52
N TRP A 118 3.87 -14.93 -5.70
CA TRP A 118 5.16 -14.64 -6.31
C TRP A 118 5.97 -13.63 -5.48
N GLN A 119 5.32 -12.60 -4.95
CA GLN A 119 5.96 -11.65 -4.02
C GLN A 119 6.47 -12.36 -2.76
N LEU A 120 5.69 -13.28 -2.18
CA LEU A 120 6.14 -14.13 -1.07
C LEU A 120 7.37 -14.97 -1.44
N ASN A 121 7.40 -15.53 -2.64
CA ASN A 121 8.53 -16.33 -3.14
C ASN A 121 9.81 -15.49 -3.31
N LEU A 122 9.71 -14.21 -3.67
CA LEU A 122 10.87 -13.31 -3.70
C LEU A 122 11.52 -13.12 -2.31
N PHE A 123 10.74 -13.25 -1.24
CA PHE A 123 11.26 -13.18 0.13
C PHE A 123 11.77 -14.53 0.66
N VAL A 124 11.49 -15.64 -0.01
CA VAL A 124 11.92 -16.99 0.40
C VAL A 124 12.52 -17.74 -0.81
N PRO A 125 13.78 -17.41 -1.17
CA PRO A 125 14.53 -18.25 -2.11
C PRO A 125 14.69 -19.65 -1.50
N ASP A 126 14.63 -20.68 -2.35
CA ASP A 126 14.91 -22.10 -2.04
C ASP A 126 13.79 -22.99 -1.48
N HIS A 127 12.52 -22.64 -1.66
CA HIS A 127 11.45 -23.63 -1.46
C HIS A 127 11.24 -24.46 -2.74
N ASN A 128 11.42 -25.78 -2.66
CA ASN A 128 11.33 -26.69 -3.82
C ASN A 128 9.86 -27.10 -4.10
N ILE A 129 8.97 -26.12 -4.18
CA ILE A 129 7.52 -26.37 -4.36
C ILE A 129 7.21 -26.54 -5.85
N SER A 130 6.54 -27.65 -6.20
CA SER A 130 6.09 -27.90 -7.56
C SER A 130 5.14 -26.80 -8.07
N LYS A 131 5.35 -26.33 -9.30
CA LYS A 131 4.48 -25.32 -9.96
C LYS A 131 3.00 -25.74 -9.96
N TYR A 132 2.75 -27.04 -10.07
CA TYR A 132 1.40 -27.59 -10.01
C TYR A 132 0.76 -27.45 -8.62
N GLN A 133 1.54 -27.66 -7.56
CA GLN A 133 1.08 -27.46 -6.18
C GLN A 133 0.80 -25.97 -5.90
N GLN A 134 1.65 -25.07 -6.40
CA GLN A 134 1.43 -23.62 -6.27
C GLN A 134 0.16 -23.17 -7.01
N PHE A 135 -0.06 -23.67 -8.24
CA PHE A 135 -1.25 -23.36 -9.02
C PHE A 135 -2.53 -23.83 -8.30
N ASN A 136 -2.55 -25.08 -7.82
CA ASN A 136 -3.71 -25.60 -7.09
C ASN A 136 -3.94 -24.87 -5.77
N ALA A 137 -2.88 -24.48 -5.06
CA ALA A 137 -2.98 -23.68 -3.84
C ALA A 137 -3.63 -22.31 -4.13
N ASN A 138 -3.17 -21.62 -5.16
CA ASN A 138 -3.72 -20.33 -5.57
C ASN A 138 -5.18 -20.47 -6.02
N LEU A 139 -5.50 -21.49 -6.82
CA LEU A 139 -6.88 -21.79 -7.25
C LEU A 139 -7.80 -22.02 -6.04
N LEU A 140 -7.33 -22.77 -5.03
CA LEU A 140 -8.09 -23.01 -3.81
C LEU A 140 -8.32 -21.73 -3.01
N VAL A 141 -7.31 -20.86 -2.89
CA VAL A 141 -7.47 -19.53 -2.26
C VAL A 141 -8.48 -18.69 -3.03
N CYS A 142 -8.43 -18.68 -4.37
CA CYS A 142 -9.38 -17.95 -5.21
C CYS A 142 -10.83 -18.42 -4.99
N VAL A 143 -11.05 -19.74 -5.01
CA VAL A 143 -12.38 -20.32 -4.81
C VAL A 143 -12.90 -20.03 -3.39
N ALA A 144 -12.06 -20.20 -2.38
CA ALA A 144 -12.40 -19.87 -1.00
C ALA A 144 -12.78 -18.38 -0.88
N GLN A 145 -11.97 -17.49 -1.45
CA GLN A 145 -12.18 -16.05 -1.40
C GLN A 145 -13.46 -15.60 -2.10
N LEU A 146 -13.74 -16.15 -3.29
CA LEU A 146 -14.97 -15.87 -4.01
C LEU A 146 -16.19 -16.36 -3.23
N GLY A 147 -16.10 -17.57 -2.65
CA GLY A 147 -17.13 -18.10 -1.76
C GLY A 147 -17.40 -17.19 -0.57
N THR A 148 -16.37 -16.63 0.06
CA THR A 148 -16.52 -15.69 1.17
C THR A 148 -17.23 -14.41 0.76
N PHE A 149 -16.96 -13.88 -0.43
CA PHE A 149 -17.69 -12.72 -0.92
C PHE A 149 -19.16 -13.04 -1.25
N ILE A 150 -19.45 -14.20 -1.82
CA ILE A 150 -20.83 -14.63 -2.08
C ILE A 150 -21.58 -14.83 -0.75
N ILE A 151 -20.95 -15.48 0.24
CA ILE A 151 -21.53 -15.64 1.58
C ILE A 151 -21.76 -14.28 2.26
N ALA A 152 -20.79 -13.37 2.16
CA ALA A 152 -20.96 -12.02 2.68
C ALA A 152 -22.11 -11.28 1.97
N ALA A 153 -22.27 -11.44 0.66
CA ALA A 153 -23.36 -10.84 -0.10
C ALA A 153 -24.73 -11.42 0.30
N MET A 154 -24.80 -12.71 0.65
CA MET A 154 -26.02 -13.33 1.16
C MET A 154 -26.41 -12.83 2.56
N ILE A 155 -25.42 -12.59 3.43
CA ILE A 155 -25.67 -12.22 4.84
C ILE A 155 -25.84 -10.72 5.03
N VAL A 156 -24.95 -9.92 4.43
CA VAL A 156 -24.89 -8.47 4.61
C VAL A 156 -25.75 -7.74 3.58
N GLY A 157 -26.06 -8.41 2.47
CA GLY A 157 -26.66 -7.80 1.30
C GLY A 157 -25.62 -7.60 0.20
N PHE A 158 -26.12 -7.52 -1.01
CA PHE A 158 -25.32 -7.14 -2.16
C PHE A 158 -25.58 -5.63 -2.32
N PRO A 159 -24.55 -4.79 -2.17
CA PRO A 159 -23.11 -5.08 -2.29
C PRO A 159 -22.56 -5.47 -0.97
N VAL A 160 -21.49 -6.27 -1.01
CA VAL A 160 -20.68 -6.41 0.18
C VAL A 160 -20.00 -5.05 0.46
N PRO A 161 -20.36 -4.35 1.55
CA PRO A 161 -19.69 -3.12 1.92
C PRO A 161 -18.23 -3.43 2.23
N PHE A 162 -17.32 -2.59 1.75
CA PHE A 162 -15.88 -2.78 1.91
C PHE A 162 -15.38 -4.18 1.46
N MET A 163 -15.95 -4.75 0.40
CA MET A 163 -15.62 -6.08 -0.13
C MET A 163 -14.10 -6.35 -0.20
N TRP A 164 -13.33 -5.40 -0.74
CA TRP A 164 -11.88 -5.56 -0.89
C TRP A 164 -11.11 -5.54 0.45
N GLN A 165 -11.65 -4.83 1.45
CA GLN A 165 -11.09 -4.81 2.81
C GLN A 165 -11.35 -6.14 3.51
N LEU A 166 -12.58 -6.65 3.41
CA LEU A 166 -12.92 -8.01 3.84
C LEU A 166 -12.03 -9.03 3.13
N GLY A 167 -11.80 -8.82 1.84
CA GLY A 167 -10.97 -9.66 0.99
C GLY A 167 -9.54 -9.75 1.48
N ALA A 168 -8.95 -8.60 1.78
CA ALA A 168 -7.61 -8.56 2.31
C ALA A 168 -7.52 -9.26 3.69
N ILE A 169 -8.45 -9.01 4.62
CA ILE A 169 -8.46 -9.72 5.92
C ILE A 169 -8.50 -11.25 5.73
N THR A 170 -9.39 -11.72 4.86
CA THR A 170 -9.62 -13.15 4.63
C THR A 170 -8.46 -13.82 3.89
N ILE A 171 -7.86 -13.16 2.90
CA ILE A 171 -6.61 -13.60 2.25
C ILE A 171 -5.47 -13.73 3.27
N GLY A 172 -5.34 -12.76 4.20
CA GLY A 172 -4.33 -12.80 5.27
C GLY A 172 -4.44 -14.03 6.18
N ILE A 173 -5.62 -14.65 6.25
CA ILE A 173 -5.90 -15.90 6.97
C ILE A 173 -5.74 -17.12 6.04
N TYR A 174 -6.22 -17.05 4.81
CA TYR A 174 -6.16 -18.18 3.87
C TYR A 174 -4.74 -18.56 3.48
N ILE A 175 -3.86 -17.58 3.24
CA ILE A 175 -2.47 -17.86 2.87
C ILE A 175 -1.75 -18.72 3.93
N PRO A 176 -1.66 -18.36 5.23
CA PRO A 176 -1.00 -19.21 6.23
C PRO A 176 -1.66 -20.57 6.39
N VAL A 177 -3.00 -20.61 6.42
CA VAL A 177 -3.76 -21.85 6.68
C VAL A 177 -3.56 -22.84 5.53
N LEU A 178 -3.75 -22.40 4.28
CA LEU A 178 -3.63 -23.26 3.11
C LEU A 178 -2.17 -23.63 2.81
N THR A 179 -1.23 -22.71 3.01
CA THR A 179 0.22 -23.03 2.89
C THR A 179 0.64 -24.07 3.93
N ARG A 180 0.16 -23.96 5.17
CA ARG A 180 0.42 -24.96 6.22
C ARG A 180 -0.25 -26.31 5.91
N LEU A 181 -1.44 -26.31 5.33
CA LEU A 181 -2.16 -27.53 4.97
C LEU A 181 -1.50 -28.27 3.81
N ILE A 182 -1.06 -27.54 2.78
CA ILE A 182 -0.54 -28.10 1.52
C ILE A 182 0.92 -28.55 1.69
N TYR A 183 1.74 -27.75 2.36
CA TYR A 183 3.18 -28.02 2.49
C TYR A 183 3.57 -28.59 3.87
N GLY A 184 2.62 -28.66 4.80
CA GLY A 184 2.79 -29.24 6.11
C GLY A 184 3.26 -28.26 7.20
N PRO A 185 3.08 -28.61 8.49
CA PRO A 185 3.40 -27.75 9.61
C PRO A 185 4.90 -27.59 9.87
N ALA A 186 5.74 -28.53 9.39
CA ALA A 186 7.19 -28.52 9.58
C ALA A 186 7.86 -27.26 8.98
N LEU A 187 7.25 -26.70 7.93
CA LEU A 187 7.68 -25.48 7.28
C LEU A 187 7.43 -24.20 8.11
N PHE A 188 6.55 -24.26 9.10
CA PHE A 188 6.22 -23.15 10.00
C PHE A 188 6.69 -23.40 11.44
N THR A 189 7.76 -24.20 11.60
CA THR A 189 8.36 -24.43 12.92
C THR A 189 8.78 -23.10 13.54
N LYS A 190 8.56 -22.94 14.86
CA LYS A 190 8.84 -21.70 15.58
C LYS A 190 10.32 -21.32 15.42
N GLY A 191 10.59 -20.16 14.82
CA GLY A 191 11.94 -19.67 14.52
C GLY A 191 12.46 -19.98 13.12
N SER A 192 11.72 -20.74 12.30
CA SER A 192 12.09 -21.00 10.91
C SER A 192 12.12 -19.72 10.07
N ILE A 193 12.99 -19.71 9.06
CA ILE A 193 13.13 -18.62 8.08
C ILE A 193 11.76 -18.32 7.47
N LEU A 194 11.04 -19.34 6.98
CA LEU A 194 9.73 -19.19 6.37
C LEU A 194 8.67 -18.59 7.32
N GLN A 195 8.67 -18.95 8.61
CA GLN A 195 7.77 -18.31 9.58
C GLN A 195 8.08 -16.82 9.75
N GLN A 196 9.37 -16.45 9.84
CA GLN A 196 9.77 -15.05 9.98
C GLN A 196 9.40 -14.24 8.73
N HIS A 197 9.59 -14.78 7.53
CA HIS A 197 9.20 -14.13 6.27
C HIS A 197 7.69 -14.04 6.12
N HIS A 198 6.95 -15.09 6.47
CA HIS A 198 5.50 -15.06 6.47
C HIS A 198 4.96 -14.00 7.44
N LYS A 199 5.55 -13.91 8.64
CA LYS A 199 5.21 -12.85 9.60
C LYS A 199 5.50 -11.46 9.04
N LYS A 200 6.67 -11.25 8.42
CA LYS A 200 7.00 -9.98 7.75
C LYS A 200 6.00 -9.63 6.66
N PHE A 201 5.62 -10.61 5.82
CA PHE A 201 4.61 -10.40 4.77
C PHE A 201 3.24 -10.06 5.36
N GLN A 202 2.79 -10.77 6.40
CA GLN A 202 1.55 -10.46 7.09
C GLN A 202 1.56 -9.07 7.71
N ASP A 203 2.67 -8.69 8.35
CA ASP A 203 2.84 -7.34 8.90
C ASP A 203 2.74 -6.31 7.75
N CYS A 204 3.45 -6.49 6.63
CA CYS A 204 3.35 -5.65 5.42
C CYS A 204 1.94 -5.57 4.84
N PHE A 205 1.23 -6.70 4.82
CA PHE A 205 -0.09 -6.80 4.26
C PHE A 205 -1.15 -6.14 5.16
N ALA A 206 -1.05 -6.30 6.49
CA ALA A 206 -1.89 -5.63 7.46
C ALA A 206 -1.71 -4.10 7.43
N ILE A 207 -0.48 -3.66 7.18
CA ILE A 207 -0.16 -2.26 6.93
C ILE A 207 -0.87 -1.77 5.67
N ASN A 208 -0.73 -2.49 4.56
CA ASN A 208 -1.39 -2.14 3.30
C ASN A 208 -2.90 -2.01 3.49
N LEU A 209 -3.50 -3.01 4.16
CA LEU A 209 -4.91 -3.03 4.54
C LEU A 209 -5.31 -1.78 5.35
N THR A 210 -4.49 -1.38 6.32
CA THR A 210 -4.76 -0.16 7.11
C THR A 210 -4.62 1.08 6.22
N LEU A 211 -3.61 1.10 5.34
CA LEU A 211 -3.31 2.22 4.45
C LEU A 211 -4.44 2.51 3.45
N THR A 212 -4.94 1.46 2.80
CA THR A 212 -6.02 1.54 1.82
C THR A 212 -7.39 1.67 2.48
N GLY A 213 -7.60 1.03 3.64
CA GLY A 213 -8.89 0.99 4.33
C GLY A 213 -9.33 2.32 4.95
N VAL A 214 -8.40 3.21 5.28
CA VAL A 214 -8.74 4.52 5.86
C VAL A 214 -9.46 5.42 4.86
N TYR A 215 -9.18 5.34 3.56
CA TYR A 215 -9.82 6.21 2.58
C TYR A 215 -11.32 5.96 2.41
N PRO A 216 -11.79 4.70 2.20
CA PRO A 216 -13.23 4.38 2.22
C PRO A 216 -13.91 4.79 3.53
N PHE A 217 -13.25 4.59 4.66
CA PHE A 217 -13.80 4.96 5.97
C PHE A 217 -13.94 6.48 6.13
N CYS A 218 -12.92 7.24 5.74
CA CYS A 218 -12.97 8.71 5.72
C CYS A 218 -14.07 9.23 4.78
N ARG A 219 -14.33 8.55 3.65
CA ARG A 219 -15.41 8.93 2.74
C ARG A 219 -16.77 8.72 3.39
N VAL A 220 -17.03 7.54 3.95
CA VAL A 220 -18.30 7.28 4.65
C VAL A 220 -18.50 8.27 5.81
N LEU A 221 -17.43 8.56 6.56
CA LEU A 221 -17.50 9.56 7.63
C LEU A 221 -17.77 10.97 7.08
N TYR A 222 -17.23 11.34 5.92
CA TYR A 222 -17.51 12.62 5.26
C TYR A 222 -18.97 12.74 4.85
N ASP A 223 -19.53 11.69 4.26
CA ASP A 223 -20.91 11.65 3.76
C ASP A 223 -21.93 11.67 4.92
N LEU A 224 -21.56 11.14 6.10
CA LEU A 224 -22.40 11.15 7.30
C LEU A 224 -22.33 12.47 8.10
N LEU A 225 -21.36 13.35 7.83
CA LEU A 225 -21.14 14.57 8.61
C LEU A 225 -21.85 15.79 8.00
N PRO A 226 -22.42 16.68 8.84
CA PRO A 226 -22.97 17.97 8.39
C PRO A 226 -21.94 18.82 7.63
N PRO A 227 -22.36 19.67 6.67
CA PRO A 227 -21.46 20.49 5.83
C PRO A 227 -20.46 21.34 6.63
N VAL A 228 -20.82 21.73 7.84
CA VAL A 228 -20.00 22.56 8.74
C VAL A 228 -18.82 21.78 9.36
N SER A 229 -18.93 20.46 9.53
CA SER A 229 -17.89 19.60 10.11
C SER A 229 -17.13 18.77 9.08
N GLN A 230 -17.54 18.77 7.81
CA GLN A 230 -16.83 18.13 6.69
C GLN A 230 -15.36 18.60 6.56
N GLY A 231 -15.08 19.86 6.92
CA GLY A 231 -13.71 20.40 6.97
C GLY A 231 -12.77 19.66 7.93
N VAL A 232 -13.31 18.98 8.96
CA VAL A 232 -12.52 18.18 9.90
C VAL A 232 -11.94 16.93 9.23
N VAL A 233 -12.70 16.28 8.35
CA VAL A 233 -12.22 15.10 7.59
C VAL A 233 -11.10 15.49 6.63
N VAL A 234 -11.21 16.67 6.01
CA VAL A 234 -10.16 17.25 5.15
C VAL A 234 -8.85 17.49 5.93
N ILE A 235 -8.91 17.76 7.24
CA ILE A 235 -7.75 17.90 8.13
C ILE A 235 -7.21 16.54 8.62
N ILE A 236 -8.08 15.54 8.80
CA ILE A 236 -7.68 14.17 9.19
C ILE A 236 -6.82 13.51 8.11
N LEU A 237 -7.12 13.75 6.84
CA LEU A 237 -6.39 13.17 5.72
C LEU A 237 -4.90 13.54 5.64
N PRO A 238 -4.47 14.81 5.73
CA PRO A 238 -3.05 15.14 5.76
C PRO A 238 -2.35 14.60 7.02
N ILE A 239 -3.03 14.51 8.16
CA ILE A 239 -2.49 13.87 9.38
C ILE A 239 -2.28 12.37 9.12
N TRP A 240 -3.23 11.72 8.46
CA TRP A 240 -3.12 10.33 8.02
C TRP A 240 -1.97 10.13 7.03
N LYS A 241 -1.89 10.94 5.97
CA LYS A 241 -0.79 10.90 4.99
C LYS A 241 0.56 11.04 5.68
N PHE A 242 0.65 11.94 6.66
CA PHE A 242 1.86 12.13 7.45
C PHE A 242 2.21 10.89 8.30
N GLY A 243 1.21 10.31 8.97
CA GLY A 243 1.35 9.06 9.71
C GLY A 243 1.82 7.90 8.82
N ALA A 244 1.22 7.75 7.65
CA ALA A 244 1.57 6.74 6.65
C ALA A 244 3.01 6.89 6.12
N LYS A 245 3.45 8.13 5.82
CA LYS A 245 4.83 8.39 5.38
C LYS A 245 5.85 8.09 6.48
N ARG A 246 5.56 8.47 7.72
CA ARG A 246 6.41 8.18 8.89
C ARG A 246 6.50 6.69 9.17
N PHE A 247 5.40 5.99 8.93
CA PHE A 247 5.28 4.56 9.08
C PHE A 247 6.12 3.80 8.00
N ALA A 248 6.02 4.23 6.75
CA ALA A 248 6.78 3.66 5.64
C ALA A 248 8.29 3.72 5.87
N VAL A 249 8.79 4.84 6.41
CA VAL A 249 10.20 5.01 6.77
C VAL A 249 10.64 4.00 7.84
N ARG A 250 9.76 3.70 8.81
CA ARG A 250 10.07 2.71 9.86
C ARG A 250 10.14 1.29 9.30
N MET A 251 9.33 0.99 8.28
CA MET A 251 9.21 -0.34 7.71
C MET A 251 10.11 -0.58 6.48
N ALA A 252 10.60 0.47 5.81
CA ALA A 252 11.62 0.36 4.76
C ALA A 252 12.87 -0.40 5.25
N ARG A 253 13.14 -0.39 6.57
CA ARG A 253 14.19 -1.22 7.18
C ARG A 253 13.91 -2.73 7.20
N GLN A 254 12.68 -3.17 6.92
CA GLN A 254 12.23 -4.56 7.00
C GLN A 254 11.90 -5.18 5.65
N ALA A 255 11.45 -4.37 4.69
CA ALA A 255 11.28 -4.73 3.29
C ALA A 255 11.67 -3.53 2.42
N GLU A 256 12.94 -3.53 2.01
CA GLU A 256 13.68 -2.36 1.48
C GLU A 256 13.03 -1.71 0.27
N ASP A 257 12.43 -2.49 -0.63
CA ASP A 257 11.91 -1.96 -1.91
C ASP A 257 10.37 -1.92 -1.98
N PHE A 258 9.69 -2.92 -1.43
CA PHE A 258 8.24 -3.09 -1.61
C PHE A 258 7.41 -2.03 -0.86
N ILE A 259 7.82 -1.66 0.36
CA ILE A 259 7.04 -0.76 1.21
C ILE A 259 7.15 0.70 0.77
N PRO A 260 8.33 1.22 0.39
CA PRO A 260 8.44 2.56 -0.17
C PRO A 260 7.59 2.78 -1.41
N GLU A 261 7.63 1.83 -2.36
CA GLU A 261 6.82 1.87 -3.59
C GLU A 261 5.32 1.82 -3.26
N LEU A 262 4.89 0.85 -2.45
CA LEU A 262 3.50 0.65 -2.07
C LEU A 262 2.92 1.86 -1.33
N VAL A 263 3.69 2.46 -0.43
CA VAL A 263 3.24 3.65 0.32
C VAL A 263 3.24 4.87 -0.57
N ALA A 264 4.28 5.10 -1.39
CA ALA A 264 4.30 6.24 -2.32
C ALA A 264 3.11 6.15 -3.28
N PHE A 265 2.88 4.99 -3.88
CA PHE A 265 1.73 4.75 -4.74
C PHE A 265 0.42 4.96 -3.98
N SER A 266 0.18 4.25 -2.88
CA SER A 266 -1.12 4.30 -2.19
C SER A 266 -1.40 5.67 -1.57
N VAL A 267 -0.45 6.27 -0.85
CA VAL A 267 -0.66 7.56 -0.17
C VAL A 267 -0.86 8.69 -1.16
N ASP A 268 -0.02 8.75 -2.21
CA ASP A 268 -0.06 9.86 -3.15
C ASP A 268 -1.17 9.67 -4.19
N PHE A 269 -1.45 8.44 -4.65
CA PHE A 269 -2.56 8.15 -5.57
C PHE A 269 -3.94 8.33 -4.91
N PHE A 270 -4.25 7.57 -3.83
CA PHE A 270 -5.54 7.71 -3.13
C PHE A 270 -5.71 9.10 -2.54
N GLY A 271 -4.60 9.67 -2.08
CA GLY A 271 -4.56 11.02 -1.57
C GLY A 271 -4.85 12.10 -2.61
N SER A 272 -4.45 11.91 -3.86
CA SER A 272 -4.75 12.85 -4.96
C SER A 272 -6.16 12.64 -5.47
N LEU A 273 -6.57 11.37 -5.62
CA LEU A 273 -7.94 10.99 -5.96
C LEU A 273 -8.95 11.64 -5.00
N PHE A 274 -8.77 11.49 -3.69
CA PHE A 274 -9.68 12.09 -2.71
C PHE A 274 -9.80 13.62 -2.88
N ILE A 275 -8.68 14.32 -3.08
CA ILE A 275 -8.65 15.78 -3.26
C ILE A 275 -9.37 16.15 -4.55
N SER A 276 -9.07 15.48 -5.66
CA SER A 276 -9.76 15.68 -6.93
C SER A 276 -11.26 15.51 -6.79
N PHE A 277 -11.74 14.45 -6.11
CA PHE A 277 -13.17 14.21 -5.90
C PHE A 277 -13.83 15.26 -5.00
N SER A 278 -13.13 15.69 -3.96
CA SER A 278 -13.66 16.71 -3.03
C SER A 278 -13.75 18.10 -3.69
N HIS A 279 -12.88 18.41 -4.66
CA HIS A 279 -12.85 19.72 -5.32
C HIS A 279 -13.70 19.81 -6.59
N LEU A 280 -13.82 18.72 -7.35
CA LEU A 280 -14.53 18.75 -8.62
C LEU A 280 -16.06 18.69 -8.47
N GLY A 281 -16.61 18.40 -7.29
CA GLY A 281 -18.04 18.15 -7.13
C GLY A 281 -18.55 17.03 -8.05
N VAL A 282 -17.63 16.21 -8.56
CA VAL A 282 -17.91 15.12 -9.48
C VAL A 282 -18.24 13.92 -8.61
N ASP A 283 -19.53 13.62 -8.56
CA ASP A 283 -20.02 12.33 -8.11
C ASP A 283 -19.26 11.24 -8.84
N PHE A 284 -18.90 10.21 -8.10
CA PHE A 284 -18.22 9.05 -8.64
C PHE A 284 -19.23 8.29 -9.52
N THR A 285 -19.40 8.69 -10.77
CA THR A 285 -19.98 7.83 -11.82
C THR A 285 -18.88 7.03 -12.51
N PHE A 286 -17.92 6.50 -11.75
CA PHE A 286 -17.63 5.09 -11.95
C PHE A 286 -18.83 4.39 -11.36
N HIS A 287 -19.65 3.73 -12.17
CA HIS A 287 -20.81 2.93 -11.78
C HIS A 287 -20.42 1.82 -10.76
N PHE A 288 -20.07 2.20 -9.53
CA PHE A 288 -20.32 1.39 -8.34
C PHE A 288 -21.76 1.69 -7.98
N GLN A 289 -22.66 1.04 -8.71
CA GLN A 289 -24.11 1.20 -8.69
C GLN A 289 -24.74 0.74 -7.34
N TRP A 290 -23.91 0.66 -6.29
CA TRP A 290 -23.99 -0.14 -5.07
C TRP A 290 -24.26 0.71 -3.81
N LEU A 291 -24.28 2.04 -3.93
CA LEU A 291 -24.52 2.96 -2.81
C LEU A 291 -25.65 3.98 -3.07
N GLU A 292 -26.41 3.80 -4.16
CA GLU A 292 -27.66 4.52 -4.40
C GLU A 292 -28.81 3.53 -4.47
N GLU A 293 -29.31 3.14 -3.29
CA GLU A 293 -30.72 2.94 -2.92
C GLU A 293 -30.83 2.73 -1.41
#